data_AF-A0A956YDE0-F1
#
_entry.id   AF-A0A956YDE0-F1
#
_cell.length_a   1.000
_cell.length_b   1.000
_cell.length_c   1.000
_cell.angle_alpha   90.00
_cell.angle_beta   90.00
_cell.angle_gamma   90.00
#
_symmetry.space_group_name_H-M   'P 1'
#
loop_
_entity.id
_entity.type
_entity.pdbx_description
1 polymer ?
#
loop_
_entity_poly.entity_id
_entity_poly.type
_entity_poly.pdbx_seq_one_letter_code
_entity_poly.pdbx_strand_id
1 'polypeptide(L)'
;MVTFSQIQQTFDVVGEPTAVITLDSDIRIIVTQRGGRLLGPFLSHESPSIFWTNPALAHPESFQTFIADGEWNMGGERVWIAPEIQYNIKDRTDFWGTHGIPAAMDPGRYSLINH
;
A
#
# COMPACT_ATOMS: atom_id res chain seq x y z
N MET A 1 15.35 -6.29 -0.71
CA MET A 1 14.51 -5.38 0.11
C MET A 1 14.49 -4.04 -0.61
N VAL A 2 13.34 -3.36 -0.68
CA VAL A 2 13.17 -2.15 -1.51
C VAL A 2 13.40 -0.90 -0.65
N THR A 3 14.22 0.03 -1.14
CA THR A 3 14.56 1.28 -0.44
C THR A 3 13.53 2.38 -0.67
N PHE A 4 13.57 3.44 0.15
CA PHE A 4 12.75 4.62 -0.06
C PHE A 4 13.00 5.24 -1.45
N SER A 5 14.26 5.47 -1.82
CA SER A 5 14.64 6.05 -3.12
C SER A 5 14.10 5.24 -4.30
N GLN A 6 14.15 3.90 -4.22
CA GLN A 6 13.63 3.01 -5.27
C GLN A 6 12.12 3.14 -5.43
N ILE A 7 11.37 3.16 -4.33
CA ILE A 7 9.91 3.28 -4.35
C ILE A 7 9.51 4.66 -4.86
N GLN A 8 10.14 5.72 -4.36
CA GLN A 8 9.85 7.08 -4.79
C GLN A 8 10.12 7.25 -6.29
N GLN A 9 11.28 6.82 -6.77
CA GLN A 9 11.60 6.87 -8.20
C GLN A 9 10.59 6.08 -9.04
N THR A 10 10.20 4.89 -8.57
CA THR A 10 9.22 4.04 -9.27
C THR A 10 7.87 4.73 -9.39
N PHE A 11 7.36 5.30 -8.29
CA PHE A 11 6.08 5.98 -8.27
C PHE A 11 6.11 7.28 -9.07
N ASP A 12 7.19 8.06 -9.02
CA ASP A 12 7.35 9.27 -9.81
C ASP A 12 7.34 8.97 -11.32
N VAL A 13 8.03 7.92 -11.77
CA VAL A 13 8.08 7.51 -13.18
C VAL A 13 6.73 7.01 -13.67
N VAL A 14 6.03 6.22 -12.86
CA VAL A 14 4.71 5.66 -13.22
C VAL A 14 3.58 6.68 -13.05
N GLY A 15 3.83 7.79 -12.34
CA GLY A 15 2.82 8.80 -12.01
C GLY A 15 1.83 8.31 -10.96
N GLU A 16 2.25 7.43 -10.05
CA GLU A 16 1.42 6.92 -8.96
C GLU A 16 1.29 8.00 -7.86
N PRO A 17 0.08 8.48 -7.54
CA PRO A 17 -0.08 9.56 -6.57
C PRO A 17 0.32 9.12 -5.17
N THR A 18 1.34 9.78 -4.62
CA THR A 18 1.83 9.55 -3.26
C THR A 18 2.11 10.85 -2.51
N ALA A 19 2.17 10.75 -1.19
CA ALA A 19 2.66 11.80 -0.31
C ALA A 19 3.77 11.24 0.58
N VAL A 20 4.84 12.02 0.78
CA VAL A 20 5.92 11.66 1.70
C VAL A 20 5.75 12.43 3.00
N ILE A 21 5.64 11.71 4.11
CA ILE A 21 5.60 12.32 5.44
C ILE A 21 6.95 12.05 6.10
N THR A 22 7.64 13.12 6.46
CA THR A 22 8.88 13.05 7.25
C THR A 22 8.49 13.05 8.73
N LEU A 23 8.96 12.05 9.47
CA LEU A 23 8.78 11.93 10.92
C LEU A 23 9.96 12.61 11.64
N ASP A 24 10.32 12.17 12.83
CA ASP A 24 11.52 12.67 13.51
C ASP A 24 12.79 12.31 12.72
N SER A 25 13.72 13.27 12.62
CA SER A 25 14.99 13.15 11.92
C SER A 25 14.83 12.78 10.42
N ASP A 26 15.44 11.68 9.96
CA ASP A 26 15.42 11.22 8.56
C ASP A 26 14.41 10.09 8.29
N ILE A 27 13.56 9.77 9.27
CA ILE A 27 12.57 8.70 9.13
C ILE A 27 11.44 9.17 8.23
N ARG A 28 11.07 8.35 7.25
CA ARG A 28 10.06 8.69 6.24
C ARG A 28 9.02 7.59 6.13
N ILE A 29 7.81 7.99 5.79
CA ILE A 29 6.76 7.09 5.30
C ILE A 29 6.23 7.61 3.96
N ILE A 30 5.81 6.69 3.10
CA ILE A 30 5.14 7.01 1.84
C ILE A 30 3.67 6.62 2.00
N VAL A 31 2.77 7.57 1.77
CA VAL A 31 1.33 7.38 1.73
C VAL A 31 0.90 7.25 0.28
N THR A 32 0.22 6.17 -0.08
CA THR A 32 -0.32 5.98 -1.44
C THR A 32 -1.79 6.34 -1.50
N GLN A 33 -2.22 7.00 -2.59
CA GLN A 33 -3.65 7.16 -2.85
C GLN A 33 -4.30 5.80 -3.12
N ARG A 34 -3.63 4.92 -3.88
CA ARG A 34 -4.11 3.55 -4.12
C ARG A 34 -4.12 2.76 -2.82
N GLY A 35 -5.31 2.37 -2.38
CA GLY A 35 -5.51 1.54 -1.20
C GLY A 35 -5.08 2.19 0.12
N GLY A 36 -4.84 3.51 0.15
CA GLY A 36 -4.52 4.25 1.38
C GLY A 36 -3.34 3.69 2.15
N ARG A 37 -2.30 3.16 1.48
CA ARG A 37 -1.24 2.40 2.15
C ARG A 37 -0.21 3.33 2.79
N LEU A 38 0.30 2.88 3.93
CA LEU A 38 1.51 3.43 4.56
C LEU A 38 2.68 2.48 4.31
N LEU A 39 3.64 2.90 3.48
CA LEU A 39 4.89 2.19 3.23
C LEU A 39 6.01 2.77 4.08
N GLY A 40 6.99 1.94 4.45
CA GLY A 40 8.00 2.29 5.45
C GLY A 40 7.62 1.74 6.81
N PRO A 41 8.06 2.36 7.93
CA PRO A 41 9.00 3.47 7.98
C PRO A 41 10.35 3.10 7.37
N PHE A 42 10.97 4.08 6.71
CA PHE A 42 12.33 4.04 6.18
C PHE A 42 13.22 4.89 7.09
N LEU A 43 14.35 4.35 7.55
CA LEU A 43 15.28 5.05 8.46
C LEU A 43 16.15 6.10 7.75
N SER A 44 16.32 5.94 6.45
CA SER A 44 16.99 6.87 5.53
C SER A 44 16.54 6.58 4.08
N HIS A 45 16.94 7.44 3.13
CA HIS A 45 16.64 7.28 1.70
C HIS A 45 17.08 5.92 1.12
N GLU A 46 18.23 5.44 1.58
CA GLU A 46 18.83 4.18 1.10
C GLU A 46 18.53 2.98 2.00
N SER A 47 17.77 3.19 3.08
CA SER A 47 17.32 2.10 3.93
C SER A 47 16.11 1.39 3.33
N PRO A 48 16.00 0.05 3.47
CA PRO A 48 14.77 -0.65 3.17
C PRO A 48 13.66 -0.29 4.18
N SER A 49 12.41 -0.50 3.76
CA SER A 49 11.25 -0.41 4.66
C SER A 49 11.38 -1.40 5.83
N ILE A 50 10.99 -0.97 7.04
CA ILE A 50 10.83 -1.87 8.20
C ILE A 50 9.66 -2.84 7.98
N PHE A 51 8.54 -2.36 7.43
CA PHE A 51 7.46 -3.25 7.02
C PHE A 51 7.80 -3.96 5.71
N TRP A 52 7.23 -5.15 5.52
CA TRP A 52 7.35 -5.85 4.26
C TRP A 52 6.77 -5.00 3.12
N THR A 53 7.50 -4.91 2.01
CA THR A 53 7.08 -4.24 0.77
C THR A 53 7.22 -5.22 -0.39
N ASN A 54 6.28 -5.18 -1.32
CA ASN A 54 6.33 -6.04 -2.50
C ASN A 54 7.54 -5.66 -3.39
N PRO A 55 8.36 -6.62 -3.85
CA PRO A 55 9.52 -6.36 -4.72
C PRO A 55 9.17 -5.62 -6.02
N ALA A 56 7.94 -5.72 -6.50
CA ALA A 56 7.49 -5.01 -7.70
C ALA A 56 7.62 -3.48 -7.58
N LEU A 57 7.62 -2.94 -6.35
CA LEU A 57 7.77 -1.50 -6.12
C LEU A 57 9.21 -0.98 -6.34
N ALA A 58 10.18 -1.88 -6.61
CA ALA A 58 11.57 -1.49 -6.82
C ALA A 58 11.84 -0.87 -8.21
N HIS A 59 11.01 -1.19 -9.20
CA HIS A 59 11.24 -0.82 -10.60
C HIS A 59 9.94 -0.42 -11.31
N PRO A 60 9.95 0.63 -12.16
CA PRO A 60 8.77 1.07 -12.91
C PRO A 60 8.08 -0.03 -13.72
N GLU A 61 8.85 -0.84 -14.45
CA GLU A 61 8.31 -1.91 -15.29
C GLU A 61 7.59 -2.98 -14.45
N SER A 62 8.21 -3.42 -13.36
CA SER A 62 7.61 -4.40 -12.45
C SER A 62 6.34 -3.86 -11.79
N PHE A 63 6.32 -2.57 -11.43
CA PHE A 63 5.16 -1.94 -10.83
C PHE A 63 4.02 -1.74 -11.84
N GLN A 64 4.33 -1.44 -13.11
CA GLN A 64 3.32 -1.38 -14.17
C GLN A 64 2.66 -2.74 -14.40
N THR A 65 3.43 -3.84 -14.43
CA THR A 65 2.89 -5.19 -14.51
C THR A 65 2.01 -5.51 -13.30
N PHE A 66 2.47 -5.18 -12.09
CA PHE A 66 1.69 -5.33 -10.86
C PHE A 66 0.32 -4.64 -10.95
N ILE A 67 0.27 -3.41 -11.47
CA ILE A 67 -1.00 -2.70 -11.68
C ILE A 67 -1.86 -3.38 -12.75
N ALA A 68 -1.26 -3.79 -13.87
CA ALA A 68 -1.97 -4.40 -14.99
C ALA A 68 -2.62 -5.75 -14.60
N ASP A 69 -1.96 -6.51 -13.74
CA ASP A 69 -2.44 -7.81 -13.24
C ASP A 69 -3.52 -7.65 -12.15
N GLY A 70 -3.84 -6.42 -11.73
CA GLY A 70 -4.81 -6.15 -10.68
C GLY A 70 -4.33 -6.56 -9.28
N GLU A 71 -3.01 -6.68 -9.10
CA GLU A 71 -2.42 -6.99 -7.81
C GLU A 71 -2.67 -5.87 -6.82
N TRP A 72 -3.03 -6.23 -5.58
CA TRP A 72 -3.45 -5.26 -4.56
C TRP A 72 -2.45 -5.11 -3.43
N ASN A 73 -1.57 -6.10 -3.24
CA ASN A 73 -0.71 -6.19 -2.07
C ASN A 73 0.65 -5.53 -2.31
N MET A 74 0.70 -4.22 -2.14
CA MET A 74 1.94 -3.41 -2.19
C MET A 74 2.83 -3.61 -0.95
N GLY A 75 2.28 -4.21 0.12
CA GLY A 75 2.88 -4.26 1.44
C GLY A 75 2.55 -3.03 2.28
N GLY A 76 3.44 -2.70 3.22
CA GLY A 76 3.24 -1.65 4.21
C GLY A 76 2.49 -2.10 5.45
N GLU A 77 1.96 -1.13 6.19
CA GLU A 77 1.15 -1.36 7.39
C GLU A 77 -0.21 -2.00 7.03
N ARG A 78 -0.71 -2.85 7.93
CA ARG A 78 -2.00 -3.52 7.78
C ARG A 78 -2.69 -3.63 9.14
N VAL A 79 -3.88 -3.03 9.22
CA VAL A 79 -4.81 -3.25 10.32
C VAL A 79 -5.72 -4.44 10.02
N TRP A 80 -5.91 -5.31 11.00
CA TRP A 80 -6.86 -6.42 10.93
C TRP A 80 -8.04 -6.18 11.85
N ILE A 81 -9.26 -6.35 11.32
CA ILE A 81 -10.50 -6.20 12.11
C ILE A 81 -11.14 -7.58 12.27
N ALA A 82 -11.29 -7.99 13.54
CA ALA A 82 -11.99 -9.21 13.90
C ALA A 82 -13.39 -8.88 14.45
N PRO A 83 -14.37 -9.79 14.28
CA PRO A 83 -14.30 -11.05 13.54
C PRO A 83 -14.45 -10.90 12.01
N GLU A 84 -13.42 -11.28 11.25
CA GLU A 84 -13.35 -11.11 9.78
C GLU A 84 -14.55 -11.77 9.06
N ILE A 85 -14.84 -13.04 9.38
CA ILE A 85 -15.92 -13.79 8.72
C ILE A 85 -17.28 -13.10 8.87
N GLN A 86 -17.52 -12.43 9.99
CA GLN A 86 -18.82 -11.77 10.23
C GLN A 86 -18.95 -10.44 9.50
N TYR A 87 -17.83 -9.76 9.22
CA TYR A 87 -17.84 -8.46 8.56
C TYR A 87 -17.63 -8.55 7.05
N ASN A 88 -16.76 -9.47 6.61
CA ASN A 88 -16.23 -9.45 5.24
C ASN A 88 -16.78 -10.56 4.35
N ILE A 89 -17.41 -11.60 4.91
CA ILE A 89 -17.87 -12.78 4.15
C ILE A 89 -19.39 -12.86 4.18
N LYS A 90 -20.03 -12.73 3.03
CA LYS A 90 -21.50 -12.82 2.94
C LYS A 90 -22.00 -14.26 2.96
N ASP A 91 -21.32 -15.16 2.24
CA ASP A 91 -21.61 -16.58 2.20
C ASP A 91 -20.41 -17.36 2.73
N ARG A 92 -20.59 -18.02 3.88
CA ARG A 92 -19.51 -18.78 4.51
C ARG A 92 -19.13 -20.05 3.74
N THR A 93 -19.99 -20.50 2.83
CA THR A 93 -19.72 -21.65 1.95
C THR A 93 -18.94 -21.24 0.70
N ASP A 94 -18.94 -19.95 0.36
CA ASP A 94 -18.15 -19.34 -0.71
C ASP A 94 -17.33 -18.15 -0.18
N PHE A 95 -16.25 -18.49 0.54
CA PHE A 95 -15.40 -17.50 1.19
C PHE A 95 -14.81 -16.51 0.18
N TRP A 96 -14.14 -17.01 -0.86
CA TRP A 96 -13.43 -16.14 -1.82
C TRP A 96 -14.37 -15.41 -2.76
N GLY A 97 -15.46 -16.04 -3.21
CA GLY A 97 -16.42 -15.41 -4.12
C GLY A 97 -17.28 -14.36 -3.43
N THR A 98 -17.39 -14.39 -2.10
CA THR A 98 -18.16 -13.41 -1.33
C THR A 98 -17.35 -12.57 -0.37
N HIS A 99 -16.02 -12.66 -0.41
CA HIS A 99 -15.13 -11.80 0.36
C HIS A 99 -15.22 -10.36 -0.16
N GLY A 100 -15.67 -9.44 0.69
CA GLY A 100 -15.72 -8.02 0.40
C GLY A 100 -15.76 -7.18 1.67
N ILE A 101 -14.86 -6.20 1.76
CA ILE A 101 -14.83 -5.27 2.89
C ILE A 101 -16.02 -4.29 2.76
N PRO A 102 -16.84 -4.11 3.81
CA PRO A 102 -17.93 -3.14 3.77
C PRO A 102 -17.42 -1.72 3.50
N ALA A 103 -18.09 -0.98 2.62
CA ALA A 103 -17.70 0.40 2.27
C ALA A 103 -17.71 1.37 3.47
N ALA A 104 -18.50 1.07 4.51
CA ALA A 104 -18.51 1.81 5.76
C ALA A 104 -17.24 1.59 6.61
N MET A 105 -16.50 0.51 6.36
CA MET A 105 -15.22 0.19 7.00
C MET A 105 -14.05 0.71 6.15
N ASP A 106 -14.07 0.43 4.85
CA ASP A 106 -13.08 0.92 3.89
C ASP A 106 -13.79 1.35 2.60
N PRO A 107 -13.86 2.65 2.28
CA PRO A 107 -14.53 3.12 1.07
C PRO A 107 -13.79 2.74 -0.23
N GLY A 108 -12.54 2.30 -0.15
CA GLY A 108 -11.71 1.90 -1.30
C GLY A 108 -11.37 3.03 -2.27
N ARG A 109 -11.79 4.26 -1.98
CA ARG A 109 -11.62 5.45 -2.82
C ARG A 109 -11.02 6.56 -1.98
N TYR A 110 -9.70 6.67 -2.04
CA TYR A 110 -8.94 7.68 -1.31
C TYR A 110 -8.54 8.81 -2.25
N SER A 111 -8.35 10.00 -1.68
CA SER A 111 -7.77 11.14 -2.38
C SER A 111 -6.72 11.77 -1.48
N LEU A 112 -5.54 12.01 -2.02
CA LEU A 112 -4.52 12.75 -1.31
C LEU A 112 -4.97 14.22 -1.22
N ILE A 113 -5.03 14.72 0.01
CA ILE A 113 -5.22 16.15 0.27
C ILE A 113 -3.85 16.76 0.52
N ASN A 114 -3.57 17.91 -0.07
CA ASN A 114 -2.31 18.62 0.18
C ASN A 114 -2.26 19.02 1.65
N HIS A 115 -1.17 18.63 2.33
CA HIS A 115 -0.80 19.11 3.66
C HIS A 115 0.22 20.23 3.55
#